data_AF-R7SHP3-F1
#
_entry.id   AF-R7SHP3-F1
#
_cell.length_a   1.000
_cell.length_b   1.000
_cell.length_c   1.000
_cell.angle_alpha   90.00
_cell.angle_beta   90.00
_cell.angle_gamma   90.00
#
_symmetry.space_group_name_H-M   'P 1'
#
loop_
_entity.id
_entity.type
_entity.pdbx_description
1 polymer ?
#
loop_
_entity_poly.entity_id
_entity_poly.type
_entity_poly.pdbx_seq_one_letter_code
_entity_poly.pdbx_strand_id
1 'polypeptide(L)'
;MPRLTGDALYLYTSAYGQERYDRYNDEPGSPTCHGGLPPSPDPDDFDETRLPPFFHRPEHDVESVYWTMVYALLRVQPAGAPRELDLSAASASVWKTLLSHYIPGEEYDQSDEKRHEVMSRVKQQWLDLFGATMQDVALLLWRITQHVRAEYALWKWEGNFQPDHLHEAVQRLILQYLIDHRDNPIQLDPDHLRPTHPRSTNQGDTPTATQLSWTQANGVTGNHTASRVGSRRAASGNQGSDEGSRHTATGKSAAKDATAVGGPSSKSKQPRDQAKTSQPVPNNCEPEAQAERQEAISQQQASEGSLRCSRVPHAAR
;
A
#
# COMPACT_ATOMS: atom_id res chain seq x y z
N MET A 1 7.43 1.26 12.26
CA MET A 1 5.96 1.10 12.22
C MET A 1 5.26 2.46 12.39
N PRO A 2 4.33 2.86 11.51
CA PRO A 2 3.49 4.04 11.69
C PRO A 2 2.70 3.99 13.01
N ARG A 3 2.64 5.13 13.70
CA ARG A 3 1.89 5.29 14.95
C ARG A 3 0.56 5.99 14.64
N LEU A 4 -0.51 5.45 15.18
CA LEU A 4 -1.81 6.11 15.19
C LEU A 4 -1.89 7.05 16.40
N THR A 5 -2.64 8.14 16.25
CA THR A 5 -2.91 9.11 17.32
C THR A 5 -4.40 9.42 17.42
N GLY A 6 -4.82 10.01 18.55
CA GLY A 6 -6.18 10.51 18.76
C GLY A 6 -7.28 9.48 18.41
N ASP A 7 -8.27 9.93 17.64
CA ASP A 7 -9.41 9.12 17.22
C ASP A 7 -9.01 7.89 16.39
N ALA A 8 -7.97 7.99 15.56
CA ALA A 8 -7.52 6.86 14.75
C ALA A 8 -7.01 5.72 15.63
N LEU A 9 -6.22 6.05 16.67
CA LEU A 9 -5.75 5.08 17.66
C LEU A 9 -6.92 4.50 18.45
N TYR A 10 -7.83 5.35 18.91
CA TYR A 10 -9.01 4.92 19.67
C TYR A 10 -9.89 3.94 18.85
N LEU A 11 -10.20 4.27 17.60
CA LEU A 11 -11.01 3.42 16.73
C LEU A 11 -10.32 2.09 16.41
N TYR A 12 -9.03 2.13 16.10
CA TYR A 12 -8.26 0.93 15.83
C TYR A 12 -8.24 -0.01 17.04
N THR A 13 -7.86 0.52 18.21
CA THR A 13 -7.71 -0.29 19.43
C THR A 13 -9.05 -0.76 19.97
N SER A 14 -10.13 -0.01 19.75
CA SER A 14 -11.49 -0.45 20.08
C SER A 14 -11.96 -1.62 19.19
N ALA A 15 -11.59 -1.60 17.91
CA ALA A 15 -12.00 -2.64 16.96
C ALA A 15 -11.16 -3.93 17.08
N TYR A 16 -9.85 -3.79 17.28
CA TYR A 16 -8.91 -4.92 17.20
C TYR A 16 -8.14 -5.23 18.49
N GLY A 17 -8.29 -4.39 19.52
CA GLY A 17 -7.60 -4.53 20.80
C GLY A 17 -6.21 -3.90 20.83
N GLN A 18 -5.82 -3.44 22.01
CA GLN A 18 -4.49 -2.88 22.29
C GLN A 18 -3.38 -3.89 22.02
N GLU A 19 -3.60 -5.17 22.36
CA GLU A 19 -2.61 -6.23 22.15
C GLU A 19 -2.22 -6.38 20.67
N ARG A 20 -3.18 -6.32 19.74
CA ARG A 20 -2.88 -6.35 18.30
C ARG A 20 -2.06 -5.12 17.93
N TYR A 21 -2.47 -3.93 18.34
CA TYR A 21 -1.75 -2.69 18.02
C TYR A 21 -0.29 -2.76 18.47
N ASP A 22 -0.04 -3.26 19.67
CA ASP A 22 1.31 -3.36 20.25
C ASP A 22 2.16 -4.45 19.60
N ARG A 23 1.57 -5.56 19.16
CA ARG A 23 2.28 -6.65 18.48
C ARG A 23 3.06 -6.21 17.25
N TYR A 24 2.56 -5.23 16.52
CA TYR A 24 3.18 -4.71 15.29
C TYR A 24 4.13 -3.53 15.54
N ASN A 25 4.20 -3.01 16.77
CA ASN A 25 5.03 -1.85 17.04
C ASN A 25 6.51 -2.25 17.07
N ASP A 26 7.33 -1.51 16.33
CA ASP A 26 8.78 -1.59 16.48
C ASP A 26 9.18 -1.04 17.86
N GLU A 27 10.15 -1.70 18.49
CA GLU A 27 10.75 -1.25 19.73
C GLU A 27 11.45 0.10 19.52
N PRO A 28 11.21 1.12 20.38
CA PRO A 28 11.88 2.40 20.28
C PRO A 28 13.41 2.27 20.29
N GLY A 29 14.06 2.85 19.28
CA GLY A 29 15.53 2.79 19.14
C GLY A 29 16.05 1.46 18.57
N SER A 30 15.18 0.51 18.23
CA SER A 30 15.60 -0.72 17.55
C SER A 30 16.16 -0.42 16.16
N PRO A 31 17.25 -1.08 15.74
CA PRO A 31 17.72 -1.06 14.36
C PRO A 31 16.77 -1.80 13.40
N THR A 32 15.80 -2.57 13.93
CA THR A 32 14.83 -3.30 13.11
C THR A 32 13.73 -2.36 12.60
N CYS A 33 13.30 -2.58 11.36
CA CYS A 33 12.06 -2.02 10.84
C CYS A 33 11.09 -3.17 10.57
N HIS A 34 9.90 -3.07 11.14
CA HIS A 34 8.87 -4.11 11.10
C HIS A 34 9.37 -5.51 11.51
N GLY A 35 10.26 -5.58 12.50
CA GLY A 35 10.86 -6.84 13.00
C GLY A 35 11.97 -7.44 12.13
N GLY A 36 12.48 -6.74 11.12
CA GLY A 36 13.62 -7.18 10.33
C GLY A 36 14.76 -6.17 10.31
N LEU A 37 15.99 -6.66 10.16
CA LEU A 37 17.16 -5.84 9.86
C LEU A 37 17.32 -5.72 8.34
N PRO A 38 17.46 -4.49 7.81
CA PRO A 38 17.79 -4.32 6.40
C PRO A 38 19.17 -4.93 6.08
N PRO A 39 19.39 -5.35 4.82
CA PRO A 39 20.71 -5.80 4.40
C PRO A 39 21.77 -4.73 4.59
N SER A 40 23.02 -5.17 4.76
CA SER A 40 24.18 -4.27 4.82
C SER A 40 24.22 -3.42 3.56
N PRO A 41 24.52 -2.11 3.67
CA PRO A 41 24.75 -1.27 2.50
C PRO A 41 26.08 -1.58 1.80
N ASP A 42 26.94 -2.41 2.41
CA ASP A 42 28.19 -2.86 1.81
C ASP A 42 27.89 -3.90 0.71
N PRO A 43 28.21 -3.62 -0.57
CA PRO A 43 27.98 -4.57 -1.65
C PRO A 43 28.79 -5.86 -1.50
N ASP A 44 29.91 -5.84 -0.77
CA ASP A 44 30.73 -7.04 -0.54
C ASP A 44 30.06 -8.02 0.45
N ASP A 45 29.07 -7.57 1.23
CA ASP A 45 28.26 -8.40 2.11
C ASP A 45 27.08 -9.10 1.39
N PHE A 46 26.82 -8.74 0.13
CA PHE A 46 25.72 -9.32 -0.64
C PHE A 46 26.12 -10.67 -1.26
N ASP A 47 25.49 -11.74 -0.79
CA ASP A 47 25.73 -13.10 -1.29
C ASP A 47 24.59 -13.55 -2.21
N GLU A 48 24.82 -13.47 -3.53
CA GLU A 48 23.88 -13.92 -4.56
C GLU A 48 23.50 -15.40 -4.42
N THR A 49 24.35 -16.23 -3.81
CA THR A 49 24.05 -17.64 -3.59
C THR A 49 23.02 -17.87 -2.48
N ARG A 50 22.66 -16.82 -1.73
CA ARG A 50 21.72 -16.83 -0.60
C ARG A 50 20.42 -16.10 -0.92
N LEU A 51 20.12 -15.88 -2.19
CA LEU A 51 18.84 -15.30 -2.60
C LEU A 51 17.67 -16.17 -2.10
N PRO A 52 16.61 -15.55 -1.54
CA PRO A 52 15.44 -16.27 -1.10
C PRO A 52 14.78 -16.96 -2.31
N PRO A 53 14.17 -18.14 -2.11
CA PRO A 53 13.42 -18.79 -3.17
C PRO A 53 12.27 -17.88 -3.63
N PHE A 54 11.91 -17.98 -4.91
CA PHE A 54 10.75 -17.28 -5.43
C PHE A 54 9.47 -17.97 -4.96
N PHE A 55 8.71 -17.30 -4.09
CA PHE A 55 7.39 -17.73 -3.66
C PHE A 55 6.47 -16.52 -3.43
N HIS A 56 5.17 -16.77 -3.39
CA HIS A 56 4.19 -15.72 -3.13
C HIS A 56 4.32 -15.18 -1.70
N ARG A 57 4.44 -13.87 -1.59
CA ARG A 57 4.78 -13.15 -0.38
C ARG A 57 3.72 -12.07 -0.13
N PRO A 58 3.12 -11.99 1.08
CA PRO A 58 2.09 -11.00 1.38
C PRO A 58 2.52 -9.55 1.09
N GLU A 59 3.81 -9.23 1.23
CA GLU A 59 4.35 -7.91 0.90
C GLU A 59 4.15 -7.51 -0.57
N HIS A 60 4.15 -8.47 -1.50
CA HIS A 60 3.90 -8.21 -2.91
C HIS A 60 2.43 -7.85 -3.21
N ASP A 61 1.49 -8.34 -2.38
CA ASP A 61 0.08 -7.93 -2.47
C ASP A 61 -0.07 -6.45 -2.09
N VAL A 62 0.62 -6.01 -1.04
CA VAL A 62 0.62 -4.60 -0.63
C VAL A 62 1.29 -3.72 -1.70
N GLU A 63 2.39 -4.18 -2.30
CA GLU A 63 3.02 -3.46 -3.41
C GLU A 63 2.07 -3.29 -4.59
N SER A 64 1.35 -4.36 -4.96
CA SER A 64 0.35 -4.31 -6.04
C SER A 64 -0.76 -3.31 -5.73
N VAL A 65 -1.30 -3.32 -4.50
CA VAL A 65 -2.29 -2.33 -4.05
C VAL A 65 -1.71 -0.91 -4.11
N TYR A 66 -0.47 -0.70 -3.65
CA TYR A 66 0.22 0.59 -3.73
C TYR A 66 0.30 1.10 -5.17
N TRP A 67 0.68 0.28 -6.14
CA TRP A 67 0.73 0.70 -7.54
C TRP A 67 -0.65 1.08 -8.08
N THR A 68 -1.71 0.35 -7.70
CA THR A 68 -3.08 0.74 -8.07
C THR A 68 -3.51 2.06 -7.43
N MET A 69 -3.12 2.32 -6.17
CA MET A 69 -3.37 3.59 -5.50
C MET A 69 -2.65 4.75 -6.21
N VAL A 70 -1.36 4.58 -6.53
CA VAL A 70 -0.58 5.58 -7.28
C VAL A 70 -1.25 5.89 -8.61
N TYR A 71 -1.58 4.86 -9.40
CA TYR A 71 -2.24 5.02 -10.69
C TYR A 71 -3.58 5.78 -10.57
N ALA A 72 -4.45 5.34 -9.65
CA ALA A 72 -5.78 5.90 -9.50
C ALA A 72 -5.74 7.35 -8.96
N LEU A 73 -4.93 7.60 -7.93
CA LEU A 73 -4.85 8.92 -7.29
C LEU A 73 -4.16 9.95 -8.18
N LEU A 74 -3.21 9.56 -9.02
CA LEU A 74 -2.63 10.45 -10.03
C LEU A 74 -3.64 10.82 -11.13
N ARG A 75 -4.68 10.02 -11.35
CA ARG A 75 -5.69 10.22 -12.39
C ARG A 75 -6.83 11.14 -11.99
N VAL A 76 -7.21 11.16 -10.72
CA VAL A 76 -8.35 11.96 -10.24
C VAL A 76 -7.95 13.43 -10.07
N GLN A 77 -8.91 14.34 -10.20
CA GLN A 77 -8.72 15.76 -9.87
C GLN A 77 -9.78 16.23 -8.87
N PRO A 78 -9.46 17.20 -7.99
CA PRO A 78 -10.46 17.82 -7.13
C PRO A 78 -11.44 18.66 -7.94
N ALA A 79 -12.73 18.57 -7.62
CA ALA A 79 -13.79 19.31 -8.32
C ALA A 79 -13.66 20.84 -8.20
N GLY A 80 -13.06 21.33 -7.11
CA GLY A 80 -12.83 22.76 -6.88
C GLY A 80 -11.48 23.28 -7.39
N ALA A 81 -10.61 22.43 -7.93
CA ALA A 81 -9.30 22.84 -8.42
C ALA A 81 -9.36 23.26 -9.90
N PRO A 82 -8.46 24.15 -10.36
CA PRO A 82 -8.31 24.43 -11.78
C PRO A 82 -8.05 23.14 -12.56
N ARG A 83 -8.78 22.96 -13.66
CA ARG A 83 -8.66 21.76 -14.49
C ARG A 83 -7.26 21.63 -15.07
N GLU A 84 -6.63 20.49 -14.85
CA GLU A 84 -5.39 20.14 -15.53
C GLU A 84 -5.71 19.73 -16.97
N LEU A 85 -5.40 20.61 -17.93
CA LEU A 85 -5.58 20.35 -19.36
C LEU A 85 -4.35 19.70 -19.99
N ASP A 86 -3.17 20.05 -19.47
CA ASP A 86 -1.90 19.58 -19.96
C ASP A 86 -1.15 18.80 -18.88
N LEU A 87 -0.41 17.79 -19.33
CA LEU A 87 0.39 16.95 -18.45
C LEU A 87 1.62 17.71 -17.95
N SER A 88 1.75 17.88 -16.63
CA SER A 88 2.94 18.49 -16.03
C SER A 88 4.19 17.65 -16.28
N ALA A 89 5.37 18.28 -16.32
CA ALA A 89 6.63 17.55 -16.49
C ALA A 89 6.88 16.50 -15.39
N ALA A 90 6.51 16.82 -14.14
CA ALA A 90 6.61 15.91 -13.02
C ALA A 90 5.75 14.66 -13.25
N SER A 91 4.46 14.85 -13.57
CA SER A 91 3.53 13.76 -13.86
C SER A 91 3.91 12.99 -15.13
N ALA A 92 4.45 13.65 -16.15
CA ALA A 92 4.84 13.02 -17.41
C ALA A 92 5.86 11.90 -17.24
N SER A 93 6.87 12.13 -16.40
CA SER A 93 7.88 11.11 -16.11
C SER A 93 7.29 9.89 -15.40
N VAL A 94 6.35 10.07 -14.46
CA VAL A 94 5.69 8.96 -13.76
C VAL A 94 4.76 8.20 -14.70
N TRP A 95 3.95 8.89 -15.49
CA TRP A 95 3.09 8.25 -16.48
C TRP A 95 3.86 7.48 -17.54
N LYS A 96 5.02 8.00 -17.97
CA LYS A 96 5.92 7.26 -18.85
C LYS A 96 6.33 5.93 -18.22
N THR A 97 6.77 5.92 -16.96
CA THR A 97 7.13 4.68 -16.26
C THR A 97 5.94 3.73 -16.13
N LEU A 98 4.77 4.23 -15.71
CA LEU A 98 3.59 3.39 -15.50
C LEU A 98 3.04 2.78 -16.79
N LEU A 99 3.08 3.52 -17.91
CA LEU A 99 2.48 3.10 -19.19
C LEU A 99 3.48 2.40 -20.11
N SER A 100 4.78 2.58 -19.90
CA SER A 100 5.82 1.88 -20.66
C SER A 100 6.28 0.61 -19.96
N HIS A 101 5.65 0.22 -18.85
CA HIS A 101 5.98 -1.03 -18.17
C HIS A 101 5.71 -2.20 -19.11
N TYR A 102 6.76 -3.00 -19.31
CA TYR A 102 6.72 -4.19 -20.12
C TYR A 102 7.16 -5.35 -19.24
N ILE A 103 6.40 -6.46 -19.27
CA ILE A 103 6.83 -7.70 -18.63
C ILE A 103 7.75 -8.39 -19.66
N PRO A 104 9.06 -8.43 -19.39
CA PRO A 104 10.00 -8.95 -20.36
C PRO A 104 9.92 -10.47 -20.46
N GLY A 105 10.18 -10.97 -21.67
CA GLY A 105 10.43 -12.39 -21.94
C GLY A 105 11.88 -12.76 -21.60
N GLU A 106 12.41 -13.80 -22.26
CA GLU A 106 13.77 -14.30 -22.00
C GLU A 106 14.90 -13.27 -22.29
N GLU A 107 14.62 -12.23 -23.08
CA GLU A 107 15.54 -11.12 -23.38
C GLU A 107 15.29 -9.91 -22.46
N TYR A 108 15.37 -10.12 -21.15
CA TYR A 108 15.24 -9.03 -20.17
C TYR A 108 16.58 -8.32 -19.94
N ASP A 109 16.62 -7.01 -20.13
CA ASP A 109 17.64 -6.16 -19.52
C ASP A 109 17.08 -5.56 -18.22
N GLN A 110 17.79 -5.73 -17.11
CA GLN A 110 17.44 -5.08 -15.83
C GLN A 110 17.26 -3.56 -15.96
N SER A 111 17.88 -2.95 -16.97
CA SER A 111 17.72 -1.53 -17.27
C SER A 111 16.30 -1.14 -17.72
N ASP A 112 15.44 -2.11 -18.08
CA ASP A 112 14.05 -1.88 -18.50
C ASP A 112 13.06 -1.66 -17.33
N GLU A 113 13.35 -2.15 -16.12
CA GLU A 113 12.48 -1.94 -14.95
C GLU A 113 12.74 -0.59 -14.28
N LYS A 114 11.89 0.39 -14.60
CA LYS A 114 12.01 1.79 -14.15
C LYS A 114 11.17 2.16 -12.94
N ARG A 115 10.39 1.24 -12.35
CA ARG A 115 9.52 1.57 -11.19
C ARG A 115 10.31 2.09 -9.97
N HIS A 116 11.56 1.67 -9.82
CA HIS A 116 12.46 2.19 -8.79
C HIS A 116 12.69 3.70 -8.91
N GLU A 117 12.61 4.29 -10.11
CA GLU A 117 12.73 5.75 -10.33
C GLU A 117 11.54 6.52 -9.75
N VAL A 118 10.36 5.89 -9.66
CA VAL A 118 9.18 6.47 -9.01
C VAL A 118 9.29 6.32 -7.50
N MET A 119 9.68 5.13 -7.02
CA MET A 119 9.81 4.84 -5.58
C MET A 119 10.94 5.61 -4.88
N SER A 120 12.00 5.97 -5.62
CA SER A 120 13.15 6.73 -5.08
C SER A 120 12.90 8.24 -4.96
N ARG A 121 11.74 8.73 -5.41
CA ARG A 121 11.41 10.16 -5.34
C ARG A 121 11.42 10.69 -3.92
N VAL A 122 12.04 11.86 -3.75
CA VAL A 122 12.01 12.58 -2.48
C VAL A 122 10.63 13.21 -2.24
N LYS A 123 10.36 13.59 -0.99
CA LYS A 123 9.09 14.18 -0.56
C LYS A 123 8.62 15.31 -1.49
N GLN A 124 9.50 16.24 -1.85
CA GLN A 124 9.13 17.37 -2.71
C GLN A 124 8.68 16.92 -4.09
N GLN A 125 9.37 15.94 -4.69
CA GLN A 125 9.00 15.41 -6.01
C GLN A 125 7.64 14.70 -5.99
N TRP A 126 7.22 14.16 -4.85
CA TRP A 126 5.85 13.65 -4.67
C TRP A 126 4.85 14.78 -4.59
N LEU A 127 5.14 15.85 -3.84
CA LEU A 127 4.28 17.03 -3.78
C LEU A 127 4.09 17.64 -5.17
N ASP A 128 5.13 17.70 -5.99
CA ASP A 128 5.07 18.25 -7.35
C ASP A 128 4.17 17.44 -8.30
N LEU A 129 3.78 16.20 -7.95
CA LEU A 129 2.83 15.40 -8.73
C LEU A 129 1.37 15.80 -8.51
N PHE A 130 1.08 16.55 -7.44
CA PHE A 130 -0.26 16.89 -7.01
C PHE A 130 -0.41 18.40 -6.83
N GLY A 131 -1.57 18.94 -7.19
CA GLY A 131 -1.91 20.33 -6.85
C GLY A 131 -2.05 20.53 -5.34
N ALA A 132 -2.04 21.79 -4.89
CA ALA A 132 -2.12 22.15 -3.47
C ALA A 132 -3.29 21.48 -2.72
N THR A 133 -4.45 21.33 -3.37
CA THR A 133 -5.64 20.67 -2.80
C THR A 133 -5.43 19.17 -2.49
N MET A 134 -4.48 18.51 -3.17
CA MET A 134 -4.15 17.09 -2.94
C MET A 134 -2.77 16.91 -2.30
N GLN A 135 -2.20 17.96 -1.68
CA GLN A 135 -0.89 17.90 -1.06
C GLN A 135 -0.80 16.79 0.00
N ASP A 136 -1.83 16.61 0.83
CA ASP A 136 -1.83 15.58 1.86
C ASP A 136 -1.95 14.15 1.29
N VAL A 137 -2.61 13.99 0.13
CA VAL A 137 -2.60 12.72 -0.62
C VAL A 137 -1.19 12.41 -1.11
N ALA A 138 -0.47 13.42 -1.62
CA ALA A 138 0.92 13.26 -2.03
C ALA A 138 1.82 12.84 -0.85
N LEU A 139 1.60 13.44 0.32
CA LEU A 139 2.30 13.07 1.55
C LEU A 139 1.97 11.64 2.01
N LEU A 140 0.71 11.21 1.91
CA LEU A 140 0.30 9.84 2.20
C LEU A 140 1.03 8.85 1.28
N LEU A 141 0.99 9.07 -0.04
CA LEU A 141 1.65 8.18 -1.00
C LEU A 141 3.16 8.13 -0.80
N TRP A 142 3.80 9.27 -0.53
CA TRP A 142 5.23 9.31 -0.20
C TRP A 142 5.55 8.50 1.06
N ARG A 143 4.74 8.61 2.13
CA ARG A 143 4.91 7.83 3.36
C ARG A 143 4.73 6.33 3.12
N ILE A 144 3.71 5.93 2.36
CA ILE A 144 3.49 4.52 1.97
C ILE A 144 4.70 4.01 1.18
N THR A 145 5.22 4.81 0.25
CA THR A 145 6.41 4.47 -0.56
C THR A 145 7.62 4.16 0.32
N GLN A 146 7.81 4.84 1.46
CA GLN A 146 8.93 4.57 2.37
C GLN A 146 8.90 3.15 2.96
N HIS A 147 7.71 2.55 3.06
CA HIS A 147 7.54 1.18 3.52
C HIS A 147 7.57 0.18 2.35
N VAL A 148 6.85 0.47 1.26
CA VAL A 148 6.69 -0.47 0.15
C VAL A 148 7.97 -0.66 -0.68
N ARG A 149 8.88 0.34 -0.72
CA ARG A 149 10.09 0.27 -1.54
C ARG A 149 11.12 -0.79 -1.11
N ALA A 150 10.98 -1.39 0.07
CA ALA A 150 11.94 -2.33 0.60
C ALA A 150 11.65 -3.75 0.08
N GLU A 151 12.69 -4.43 -0.40
CA GLU A 151 12.62 -5.86 -0.67
C GLU A 151 12.82 -6.65 0.64
N TYR A 152 11.72 -6.87 1.34
CA TYR A 152 11.71 -7.55 2.64
C TYR A 152 12.18 -9.01 2.56
N ALA A 153 12.17 -9.63 1.38
CA ALA A 153 12.72 -10.97 1.22
C ALA A 153 14.23 -11.04 1.49
N LEU A 154 14.94 -9.92 1.32
CA LEU A 154 16.39 -9.80 1.55
C LEU A 154 16.74 -9.42 2.99
N TRP A 155 15.75 -9.23 3.86
CA TRP A 155 15.99 -8.77 5.23
C TRP A 155 16.30 -9.94 6.16
N LYS A 156 17.15 -9.67 7.15
CA LYS A 156 17.42 -10.62 8.22
C LYS A 156 16.36 -10.43 9.32
N TRP A 157 15.43 -11.37 9.42
CA TRP A 157 14.37 -11.32 10.42
C TRP A 157 14.90 -11.66 11.82
N GLU A 158 14.57 -10.80 12.79
CA GLU A 158 14.93 -10.99 14.20
C GLU A 158 13.69 -10.77 15.08
N GLY A 159 13.54 -11.59 16.12
CA GLY A 159 12.43 -11.42 17.06
C GLY A 159 11.05 -11.74 16.46
N ASN A 160 10.08 -10.85 16.69
CA ASN A 160 8.65 -11.06 16.45
C ASN A 160 8.22 -10.70 15.01
N PHE A 161 8.67 -11.46 14.02
CA PHE A 161 8.23 -11.29 12.64
C PHE A 161 6.72 -11.50 12.49
N GLN A 162 6.03 -10.52 11.89
CA GLN A 162 4.63 -10.63 11.51
C GLN A 162 4.54 -10.61 9.97
N PRO A 163 4.05 -11.68 9.32
CA PRO A 163 3.97 -11.74 7.85
C PRO A 163 3.17 -10.60 7.21
N ASP A 164 2.20 -10.04 7.94
CA ASP A 164 1.33 -8.95 7.49
C ASP A 164 1.78 -7.57 8.01
N HIS A 165 3.03 -7.43 8.45
CA HIS A 165 3.57 -6.17 8.98
C HIS A 165 3.46 -4.98 8.02
N LEU A 166 3.65 -5.19 6.71
CA LEU A 166 3.53 -4.17 5.68
C LEU A 166 2.07 -3.80 5.45
N HIS A 167 1.15 -4.78 5.54
CA HIS A 167 -0.29 -4.51 5.50
C HIS A 167 -0.69 -3.61 6.64
N GLU A 168 -0.27 -3.94 7.86
CA GLU A 168 -0.54 -3.14 9.06
C GLU A 168 0.02 -1.72 8.91
N ALA A 169 1.26 -1.57 8.45
CA ALA A 169 1.88 -0.26 8.26
C ALA A 169 1.09 0.62 7.27
N VAL A 170 0.71 0.07 6.11
CA VAL A 170 -0.06 0.79 5.10
C VAL A 170 -1.48 1.08 5.58
N GLN A 171 -2.13 0.12 6.25
CA GLN A 171 -3.46 0.31 6.85
C GLN A 171 -3.46 1.44 7.89
N ARG A 172 -2.44 1.51 8.75
CA ARG A 172 -2.33 2.61 9.74
C ARG A 172 -2.17 3.97 9.07
N LEU A 173 -1.35 4.06 8.02
CA LEU A 173 -1.18 5.31 7.28
C LEU A 173 -2.49 5.76 6.62
N ILE A 174 -3.21 4.84 5.99
CA ILE A 174 -4.52 5.11 5.37
C ILE A 174 -5.55 5.49 6.43
N LEU A 175 -5.64 4.74 7.54
CA LEU A 175 -6.59 5.02 8.62
C LEU A 175 -6.34 6.40 9.23
N GLN A 176 -5.09 6.72 9.57
CA GLN A 176 -4.74 8.03 10.11
C GLN A 176 -5.15 9.13 9.13
N TYR A 177 -4.82 8.98 7.85
CA TYR A 177 -5.21 9.95 6.82
C TYR A 177 -6.73 10.14 6.74
N LEU A 178 -7.50 9.05 6.72
CA LEU A 178 -8.96 9.11 6.62
C LEU A 178 -9.60 9.79 7.83
N ILE A 179 -9.04 9.60 9.03
CA ILE A 179 -9.52 10.25 10.25
C ILE A 179 -9.16 11.73 10.26
N ASP A 180 -7.92 12.08 9.92
CA ASP A 180 -7.44 13.46 9.87
C ASP A 180 -8.23 14.32 8.85
N HIS A 181 -8.79 13.69 7.80
CA HIS A 181 -9.55 14.35 6.74
C HIS A 181 -11.05 14.03 6.76
N ARG A 182 -11.55 13.39 7.82
CA ARG A 182 -12.94 12.92 7.91
C ARG A 182 -13.96 14.03 7.68
N ASP A 183 -13.71 15.19 8.27
CA ASP A 183 -14.66 16.32 8.28
C ASP A 183 -14.43 17.29 7.11
N ASN A 184 -13.37 17.10 6.33
CA ASN A 184 -13.06 17.92 5.16
C ASN A 184 -12.61 17.04 3.98
N PRO A 185 -13.50 16.18 3.43
CA PRO A 185 -13.15 15.30 2.34
C PRO A 185 -12.86 16.08 1.06
N ILE A 186 -11.84 15.65 0.31
CA ILE A 186 -11.54 16.17 -1.02
C ILE A 186 -12.64 15.67 -1.98
N GLN A 187 -13.49 16.59 -2.44
CA GLN A 187 -14.48 16.29 -3.47
C GLN A 187 -13.76 16.09 -4.81
N LEU A 188 -13.93 14.92 -5.41
CA LEU A 188 -13.34 14.57 -6.71
C LEU A 188 -14.31 14.86 -7.85
N ASP A 189 -13.76 15.20 -9.02
CA ASP A 189 -14.52 15.29 -10.27
C ASP A 189 -14.45 13.92 -10.99
N PRO A 190 -15.54 13.13 -11.02
CA PRO A 190 -15.53 11.83 -11.66
C PRO A 190 -15.58 11.91 -13.19
N ASP A 191 -16.08 13.02 -13.74
CA ASP A 191 -16.30 13.19 -15.18
C ASP A 191 -15.04 13.68 -15.90
N HIS A 192 -14.11 14.28 -15.14
CA HIS A 192 -12.87 14.80 -15.67
C HIS A 192 -11.66 14.17 -14.96
N LEU A 193 -10.91 13.39 -15.71
CA LEU A 193 -9.64 12.82 -15.24
C LEU A 193 -8.45 13.67 -15.70
N ARG A 194 -7.38 13.66 -14.90
CA ARG A 194 -6.10 14.27 -15.25
C ARG A 194 -5.51 13.61 -16.50
N PRO A 195 -4.79 14.37 -17.33
CA PRO A 195 -4.17 13.85 -18.55
C PRO A 195 -3.04 12.87 -18.20
N THR A 196 -2.87 11.83 -19.03
CA THR A 196 -1.79 10.82 -18.91
C THR A 196 -0.76 10.92 -20.03
N HIS A 197 -1.07 11.69 -21.07
CA HIS A 197 -0.21 11.91 -22.23
C HIS A 197 -0.04 13.40 -22.49
N PRO A 198 1.11 13.84 -23.01
CA PRO A 198 1.27 15.20 -23.52
C PRO A 198 0.22 15.48 -24.59
N ARG A 199 -0.36 16.69 -24.59
CA ARG A 199 -1.27 17.11 -25.65
C ARG A 199 -0.52 17.08 -26.97
N SER A 200 -1.02 16.32 -27.94
CA SER A 200 -0.47 16.36 -29.30
C SER A 200 -0.67 17.77 -29.84
N THR A 201 0.42 18.48 -30.13
CA THR A 201 0.39 19.82 -30.75
C THR A 201 -0.19 19.83 -32.17
N ASN A 202 -0.58 18.65 -32.70
CA ASN A 202 -1.11 18.48 -34.04
C ASN A 202 -2.63 18.26 -34.10
N GLN A 203 -3.35 18.31 -32.98
CA GLN A 203 -4.82 18.29 -33.00
C GLN A 203 -5.35 19.73 -32.92
N GLY A 204 -5.49 20.35 -34.09
CA GLY A 204 -6.48 21.41 -34.27
C GLY A 204 -7.86 20.89 -33.87
N ASP A 205 -8.66 21.77 -33.28
CA ASP A 205 -9.97 21.46 -32.70
C ASP A 205 -10.86 20.66 -33.66
N THR A 206 -10.98 19.34 -33.44
CA THR A 206 -12.10 18.55 -33.95
C THR A 206 -12.30 17.31 -33.08
N PRO A 207 -13.42 17.19 -32.34
CA PRO A 207 -13.66 16.02 -31.51
C PRO A 207 -14.01 14.82 -32.40
N THR A 208 -13.09 13.86 -32.53
CA THR A 208 -13.42 12.55 -33.11
C THR A 208 -13.81 11.60 -31.99
N ALA A 209 -15.10 11.34 -31.88
CA ALA A 209 -15.66 10.33 -30.99
C ALA A 209 -15.31 8.93 -31.49
N THR A 210 -14.13 8.39 -31.15
CA THR A 210 -13.86 6.95 -31.12
C THR A 210 -12.58 6.68 -30.33
N GLN A 211 -12.67 6.53 -29.01
CA GLN A 211 -11.69 5.75 -28.24
C GLN A 211 -12.27 5.30 -26.89
N LEU A 212 -13.33 4.48 -26.98
CA LEU A 212 -13.73 3.58 -25.91
C LEU A 212 -13.75 2.18 -26.50
N SER A 213 -12.61 1.48 -26.43
CA SER A 213 -12.52 0.02 -26.42
C SER A 213 -11.05 -0.40 -26.51
N TRP A 214 -10.38 -0.47 -25.36
CA TRP A 214 -9.23 -1.36 -25.21
C TRP A 214 -9.36 -2.09 -23.87
N THR A 215 -10.31 -3.02 -23.85
CA THR A 215 -10.27 -4.20 -23.00
C THR A 215 -10.36 -5.40 -23.93
N GLN A 216 -9.22 -6.01 -24.24
CA GLN A 216 -9.17 -7.44 -24.48
C GLN A 216 -7.75 -7.95 -24.24
N ALA A 217 -7.66 -8.78 -23.20
CA ALA A 217 -6.53 -9.65 -22.94
C ALA A 217 -6.31 -10.56 -24.17
N ASN A 218 -5.08 -10.61 -24.66
CA ASN A 218 -4.69 -11.54 -25.71
C ASN A 218 -4.66 -12.97 -25.14
N GLY A 219 -5.77 -13.68 -25.32
CA GLY A 219 -5.79 -15.13 -25.33
C GLY A 219 -5.19 -15.64 -26.64
N VAL A 220 -4.11 -16.40 -26.50
CA VAL A 220 -3.44 -17.16 -27.58
C VAL A 220 -4.44 -18.07 -28.27
N THR A 221 -4.63 -17.93 -29.59
CA THR A 221 -4.90 -19.10 -30.44
C THR A 221 -4.60 -18.84 -31.92
N GLY A 222 -3.98 -19.85 -32.55
CA GLY A 222 -3.32 -19.84 -33.84
C GLY A 222 -4.15 -19.44 -35.06
N ASN A 223 -3.44 -18.79 -35.98
CA ASN A 223 -3.83 -18.54 -37.37
C ASN A 223 -3.98 -19.85 -38.16
N HIS A 224 -5.12 -20.04 -38.82
CA HIS A 224 -5.15 -20.67 -40.13
C HIS A 224 -6.03 -19.86 -41.09
N THR A 225 -5.44 -19.55 -42.23
CA THR A 225 -5.92 -18.70 -43.31
C THR A 225 -6.95 -19.39 -44.20
N ALA A 226 -8.00 -18.63 -44.53
CA ALA A 226 -8.67 -18.49 -45.83
C ALA A 226 -8.91 -19.74 -46.72
N SER A 227 -10.19 -20.03 -47.02
CA SER A 227 -10.88 -19.60 -48.27
C SER A 227 -11.89 -20.61 -48.83
N ARG A 228 -12.94 -20.01 -49.46
CA ARG A 228 -13.81 -20.50 -50.54
C ARG A 228 -15.04 -21.40 -50.27
N VAL A 229 -16.20 -20.77 -50.51
CA VAL A 229 -17.26 -21.13 -51.48
C VAL A 229 -17.89 -22.54 -51.41
N GLY A 230 -19.19 -22.56 -51.11
CA GLY A 230 -20.15 -23.21 -52.01
C GLY A 230 -20.92 -24.44 -51.50
N SER A 231 -22.23 -24.26 -51.44
CA SER A 231 -23.28 -25.21 -51.83
C SER A 231 -23.88 -26.19 -50.81
N ARG A 232 -25.19 -26.35 -51.00
CA ARG A 232 -26.19 -27.14 -50.28
C ARG A 232 -25.91 -28.64 -50.35
N ARG A 233 -26.25 -29.39 -49.30
CA ARG A 233 -27.29 -30.45 -49.32
C ARG A 233 -27.47 -31.13 -47.95
N ALA A 234 -28.66 -31.67 -47.80
CA ALA A 234 -29.23 -32.28 -46.62
C ALA A 234 -28.82 -33.75 -46.41
N ALA A 235 -29.20 -34.21 -45.22
CA ALA A 235 -29.74 -35.53 -44.87
C ALA A 235 -28.80 -36.56 -44.23
N SER A 236 -29.38 -37.18 -43.19
CA SER A 236 -29.15 -38.55 -42.70
C SER A 236 -27.80 -38.79 -42.02
N GLY A 237 -27.72 -39.42 -40.85
CA GLY A 237 -28.69 -40.16 -40.07
C GLY A 237 -27.91 -41.10 -39.13
N ASN A 238 -28.53 -41.36 -37.98
CA ASN A 238 -28.43 -42.57 -37.16
C ASN A 238 -27.10 -43.11 -36.60
N GLN A 239 -27.22 -43.47 -35.32
CA GLN A 239 -26.69 -44.65 -34.63
C GLN A 239 -25.17 -44.67 -34.35
N GLY A 240 -24.71 -44.99 -33.14
CA GLY A 240 -25.41 -45.47 -31.96
C GLY A 240 -24.42 -45.80 -30.83
N SER A 241 -25.00 -46.22 -29.69
CA SER A 241 -24.55 -47.30 -28.78
C SER A 241 -23.12 -47.22 -28.24
N ASP A 242 -22.97 -46.99 -26.93
CA ASP A 242 -22.59 -48.02 -25.93
C ASP A 242 -21.05 -48.08 -25.82
N GLU A 243 -20.33 -48.20 -24.71
CA GLU A 243 -20.42 -48.77 -23.37
C GLU A 243 -19.46 -47.91 -22.50
N GLY A 244 -19.64 -47.68 -21.19
CA GLY A 244 -19.67 -48.70 -20.16
C GLY A 244 -18.26 -49.18 -19.80
N SER A 245 -17.53 -48.50 -18.91
CA SER A 245 -16.54 -49.19 -18.06
C SER A 245 -16.26 -48.43 -16.76
N ARG A 246 -16.81 -48.98 -15.68
CA ARG A 246 -16.33 -48.82 -14.30
C ARG A 246 -15.26 -49.87 -14.07
N HIS A 247 -14.11 -49.49 -13.51
CA HIS A 247 -13.35 -50.40 -12.66
C HIS A 247 -12.91 -49.70 -11.37
N THR A 248 -13.43 -50.28 -10.29
CA THR A 248 -13.08 -50.15 -8.88
C THR A 248 -11.88 -51.03 -8.53
N ALA A 249 -11.05 -50.60 -7.58
CA ALA A 249 -10.42 -51.40 -6.51
C ALA A 249 -9.68 -50.44 -5.55
N THR A 250 -10.11 -50.23 -4.29
CA THR A 250 -9.81 -51.02 -3.05
C THR A 250 -8.31 -51.28 -2.86
N GLY A 251 -7.64 -51.00 -1.73
CA GLY A 251 -8.02 -50.54 -0.39
C GLY A 251 -6.85 -50.74 0.60
N LYS A 252 -7.14 -50.51 1.90
CA LYS A 252 -6.33 -50.67 3.16
C LYS A 252 -5.60 -49.41 3.65
N SER A 253 -6.02 -48.71 4.71
CA SER A 253 -6.29 -49.06 6.13
C SER A 253 -5.06 -48.97 7.04
N ALA A 254 -5.03 -47.95 7.91
CA ALA A 254 -4.60 -48.07 9.30
C ALA A 254 -5.14 -46.88 10.12
N ALA A 255 -5.97 -47.19 11.11
CA ALA A 255 -6.42 -46.32 12.20
C ALA A 255 -5.96 -46.93 13.53
N LYS A 256 -5.72 -46.09 14.54
CA LYS A 256 -5.81 -46.36 16.00
C LYS A 256 -5.78 -45.00 16.72
N ASP A 257 -6.92 -44.54 17.22
CA ASP A 257 -7.36 -44.52 18.65
C ASP A 257 -6.76 -43.33 19.42
N ALA A 258 -7.49 -42.24 19.71
CA ALA A 258 -8.69 -42.02 20.53
C ALA A 258 -8.40 -41.88 22.05
N THR A 259 -8.66 -40.68 22.61
CA THR A 259 -9.43 -40.55 23.86
C THR A 259 -10.02 -39.14 23.99
N ALA A 260 -11.28 -39.10 24.42
CA ALA A 260 -12.13 -37.94 24.59
C ALA A 260 -12.55 -37.80 26.07
N VAL A 261 -12.81 -36.58 26.52
CA VAL A 261 -13.73 -36.17 27.62
C VAL A 261 -14.03 -34.69 27.32
N GLY A 262 -15.23 -34.10 27.24
CA GLY A 262 -16.56 -34.34 27.82
C GLY A 262 -17.04 -32.99 28.40
N GLY A 263 -18.09 -32.36 27.83
CA GLY A 263 -18.63 -31.02 28.20
C GLY A 263 -19.46 -31.00 29.50
N PRO A 264 -20.52 -30.16 29.70
CA PRO A 264 -21.10 -29.08 28.87
C PRO A 264 -21.60 -27.83 29.69
N SER A 265 -22.53 -27.03 29.13
CA SER A 265 -23.49 -26.08 29.78
C SER A 265 -23.06 -24.58 29.81
N SER A 266 -23.89 -23.55 29.60
CA SER A 266 -25.34 -23.38 29.45
C SER A 266 -25.65 -22.00 28.83
N LYS A 267 -26.85 -21.90 28.23
CA LYS A 267 -27.52 -20.68 27.73
C LYS A 267 -27.70 -19.60 28.79
N SER A 268 -27.68 -18.32 28.39
CA SER A 268 -28.74 -17.36 28.77
C SER A 268 -28.79 -16.17 27.80
N LYS A 269 -29.92 -16.03 27.10
CA LYS A 269 -30.44 -14.80 26.52
C LYS A 269 -31.58 -14.37 27.44
N GLN A 270 -31.66 -13.10 27.88
CA GLN A 270 -32.88 -12.26 27.88
C GLN A 270 -32.66 -10.86 28.54
N PRO A 271 -33.60 -9.88 28.44
CA PRO A 271 -33.29 -8.53 27.93
C PRO A 271 -33.73 -7.36 28.86
N ARG A 272 -33.58 -6.13 28.32
CA ARG A 272 -34.50 -4.97 28.39
C ARG A 272 -34.36 -3.92 29.52
N ASP A 273 -34.38 -2.68 29.01
CA ASP A 273 -34.95 -1.42 29.50
C ASP A 273 -34.26 -0.52 30.55
N GLN A 274 -33.79 0.62 30.02
CA GLN A 274 -34.13 2.02 30.33
C GLN A 274 -33.61 2.75 31.59
N ALA A 275 -32.83 3.79 31.25
CA ALA A 275 -32.94 5.19 31.69
C ALA A 275 -32.53 5.58 33.13
N LYS A 276 -31.49 6.42 33.23
CA LYS A 276 -31.66 7.82 33.69
C LYS A 276 -30.42 8.68 33.43
N THR A 277 -30.71 9.83 32.82
CA THR A 277 -29.97 11.09 32.75
C THR A 277 -29.46 11.55 34.11
N SER A 278 -28.18 11.93 34.18
CA SER A 278 -27.62 12.87 35.16
C SER A 278 -26.30 13.46 34.64
N GLN A 279 -26.30 14.75 34.32
CA GLN A 279 -25.16 15.68 34.31
C GLN A 279 -25.72 17.07 34.70
N PRO A 280 -24.91 18.08 35.06
CA PRO A 280 -23.47 18.10 35.39
C PRO A 280 -23.14 18.94 36.67
N VAL A 281 -21.92 18.82 37.20
CA VAL A 281 -21.28 19.87 38.05
C VAL A 281 -19.75 19.84 37.77
N PRO A 282 -19.06 21.00 37.70
CA PRO A 282 -17.85 21.19 36.90
C PRO A 282 -16.56 21.02 37.71
N ASN A 283 -15.44 20.76 37.02
CA ASN A 283 -14.11 21.02 37.54
C ASN A 283 -13.22 21.58 36.42
N ASN A 284 -12.91 22.87 36.55
CA ASN A 284 -11.81 23.51 35.84
C ASN A 284 -10.49 23.05 36.48
N CYS A 285 -9.51 22.62 35.67
CA CYS A 285 -8.09 22.84 35.95
C CYS A 285 -7.33 22.72 34.62
N GLU A 286 -6.66 23.82 34.27
CA GLU A 286 -5.97 24.12 33.02
C GLU A 286 -4.76 23.21 32.75
N PRO A 287 -4.59 22.66 31.53
CA PRO A 287 -3.34 22.03 31.10
C PRO A 287 -2.35 23.00 30.44
N GLU A 288 -2.76 24.24 30.10
CA GLU A 288 -1.95 25.17 29.30
C GLU A 288 -0.75 25.77 30.04
N ALA A 289 -0.82 25.92 31.37
CA ALA A 289 0.26 26.53 32.15
C ALA A 289 1.48 25.60 32.38
N GLN A 290 1.38 24.30 32.08
CA GLN A 290 2.51 23.35 32.22
C GLN A 290 3.32 23.18 30.94
N ALA A 291 2.71 23.40 29.77
CA ALA A 291 3.41 23.34 28.48
C ALA A 291 4.36 24.54 28.28
N GLU A 292 3.91 25.76 28.61
CA GLU A 292 4.74 26.97 28.48
C GLU A 292 5.94 26.97 29.45
N ARG A 293 5.81 26.29 30.59
CA ARG A 293 6.89 26.19 31.59
C ARG A 293 7.99 25.23 31.18
N GLN A 294 7.69 24.20 30.40
CA GLN A 294 8.68 23.26 29.87
C GLN A 294 9.44 23.84 28.66
N GLU A 295 8.78 24.67 27.85
CA GLU A 295 9.41 25.33 26.72
C GLU A 295 10.40 26.43 27.17
N ALA A 296 10.06 27.19 28.22
CA ALA A 296 10.96 28.20 28.80
C ALA A 296 12.25 27.61 29.41
N ILE A 297 12.18 26.42 30.02
CA ILE A 297 13.34 25.75 30.62
C ILE A 297 14.28 25.18 29.53
N SER A 298 13.73 24.72 28.41
CA SER A 298 14.52 24.18 27.30
C SER A 298 15.30 25.28 26.54
N GLN A 299 14.69 26.46 26.37
CA GLN A 299 15.35 27.60 25.72
C GLN A 299 16.49 28.20 26.58
N GLN A 300 16.36 28.18 27.91
CA GLN A 300 17.39 28.70 28.80
C GLN A 300 18.65 27.81 28.81
N GLN A 301 18.48 26.48 28.75
CA GLN A 301 19.59 25.51 28.68
C GLN A 301 20.36 25.54 27.35
N ALA A 302 19.70 25.89 26.24
CA ALA A 302 20.35 26.06 24.94
C ALA A 302 21.29 27.28 24.90
N SER A 303 20.97 28.35 25.64
CA SER A 303 21.77 29.58 25.68
C SER A 303 23.07 29.44 26.50
N GLU A 304 23.07 28.62 27.56
CA GLU A 304 24.24 28.42 28.42
C GLU A 304 25.26 27.43 27.83
N GLY A 305 24.82 26.51 26.96
CA GLY A 305 25.70 25.57 26.24
C GLY A 305 26.60 26.24 25.19
N SER A 306 26.16 27.37 24.62
CA SER A 306 26.90 28.08 23.55
C SER A 306 28.07 28.93 24.06
N LEU A 307 28.17 29.19 25.37
CA LEU A 307 29.21 30.05 25.95
C LEU A 307 30.45 29.30 26.49
N ARG A 308 30.47 27.96 26.42
CA ARG A 308 31.60 27.15 26.94
C ARG A 308 32.61 26.65 25.89
N CYS A 309 32.37 26.86 24.60
CA CYS A 309 33.31 26.47 23.52
C CYS A 309 34.05 27.69 22.93
N SER A 310 34.75 28.46 23.76
CA SER A 310 35.73 29.46 23.27
C SER A 310 36.69 29.86 24.40
N ARG A 311 37.64 28.98 24.74
CA ARG A 311 38.88 29.36 25.44
C ARG A 311 39.93 28.25 25.29
N VAL A 312 40.79 28.38 24.29
CA VAL A 312 42.08 27.68 24.21
C VAL A 312 43.14 28.70 24.62
N PRO A 313 43.97 28.45 25.65
CA PRO A 313 45.13 29.28 25.91
C PRO A 313 46.33 28.76 25.10
N HIS A 314 46.92 29.65 24.33
CA HIS A 314 48.29 29.53 23.85
C HIS A 314 49.25 29.51 25.05
N ALA A 315 50.16 28.53 25.10
CA ALA A 315 51.39 28.65 25.87
C ALA A 315 52.56 28.09 25.07
N ALA A 316 53.57 28.93 24.92
CA ALA A 316 54.82 28.68 24.26
C ALA A 316 55.79 27.89 25.16
N ARG A 317 56.52 26.94 24.58
CA ARG A 317 57.99 26.88 24.53
C ARG A 317 58.43 25.66 23.74
#